data_AF-A0A8T3YBZ7-F1
#
_entry.id   AF-A0A8T3YBZ7-F1
#
_cell.length_a   1.000
_cell.length_b   1.000
_cell.length_c   1.000
_cell.angle_alpha   90.00
_cell.angle_beta   90.00
_cell.angle_gamma   90.00
#
_symmetry.space_group_name_H-M   'P 1'
#
loop_
_entity.id
_entity.type
_entity.pdbx_description
1 polymer ?
#
loop_
_entity_poly.entity_id
_entity_poly.type
_entity_poly.pdbx_seq_one_letter_code
_entity_poly.pdbx_strand_id
1 'polypeptide(L)'
;MSGEHGKGKKEDPVKKFVELDEKVDKIVNKLHEEHSRAFLKASEKVLHDKEGNPDYDLLKKDEHRDKFVDEMVDHYLSSAKQVLGIKEKEGPSKKDLLKSDMLIHAVYNTASAQLKQAIHRTHEQGSSYTLQQHEGIRNQLMKAVNERLRDSAAGHLKKEHRKDLVKYAHGEEFIDHEKMSLDEAIDIARGYRIAGAISPKQYEARLFYKKKEEQGSGEHRSHH
;
A
#
# COMPACT_ATOMS: atom_id res chain seq x y z
N MET A 1 -33.86 31.65 -15.40
CA MET A 1 -32.90 31.50 -14.28
C MET A 1 -32.05 30.28 -14.57
N SER A 2 -30.88 30.50 -15.15
CA SER A 2 -29.95 29.44 -15.53
C SER A 2 -29.11 29.10 -14.31
N GLY A 3 -29.35 27.92 -13.72
CA GLY A 3 -28.59 27.43 -12.58
C GLY A 3 -27.14 27.18 -12.98
N GLU A 4 -26.22 27.94 -12.40
CA GLU A 4 -24.79 27.69 -12.46
C GLU A 4 -24.48 26.34 -11.82
N HIS A 5 -24.29 25.31 -12.65
CA HIS A 5 -23.58 24.11 -12.22
C HIS A 5 -22.14 24.50 -11.88
N GLY A 6 -21.86 24.60 -10.59
CA GLY A 6 -20.50 24.80 -10.07
C GLY A 6 -19.54 23.83 -10.74
N LYS A 7 -18.63 24.35 -11.55
CA LYS A 7 -17.48 23.61 -12.09
C LYS A 7 -16.66 23.14 -10.90
N GLY A 8 -16.87 21.90 -10.46
CA GLY A 8 -16.03 21.27 -9.45
C GLY A 8 -14.58 21.36 -9.91
N LYS A 9 -13.72 22.00 -9.11
CA LYS A 9 -12.27 22.06 -9.36
C LYS A 9 -11.79 20.63 -9.66
N LYS A 10 -11.25 20.42 -10.87
CA LYS A 10 -10.63 19.14 -11.24
C LYS A 10 -9.48 18.92 -10.24
N GLU A 11 -9.59 17.87 -9.42
CA GLU A 11 -8.59 17.49 -8.41
C GLU A 11 -7.27 17.23 -9.13
N ASP A 12 -6.17 17.88 -8.72
CA ASP A 12 -4.84 17.72 -9.32
C ASP A 12 -4.38 16.25 -9.15
N PRO A 13 -4.14 15.51 -10.25
CA PRO A 13 -3.75 14.10 -10.18
C PRO A 13 -2.46 13.83 -9.43
N VAL A 14 -1.47 14.74 -9.54
CA VAL A 14 -0.16 14.60 -8.88
C VAL A 14 -0.33 14.82 -7.39
N LYS A 15 -1.04 15.89 -7.00
CA LYS A 15 -1.36 16.15 -5.60
C LYS A 15 -2.10 14.97 -4.98
N LYS A 16 -3.10 14.43 -5.69
CA LYS A 16 -3.86 13.26 -5.24
C LYS A 16 -2.98 12.02 -5.07
N PHE A 17 -2.07 11.76 -6.03
CA PHE A 17 -1.11 10.66 -5.94
C PHE A 17 -0.23 10.82 -4.69
N VAL A 18 0.40 11.98 -4.50
CA VAL A 18 1.28 12.25 -3.35
C VAL A 18 0.53 12.08 -2.03
N GLU A 19 -0.68 12.65 -1.91
CA GLU A 19 -1.49 12.52 -0.69
C GLU A 19 -1.86 11.06 -0.37
N LEU A 20 -2.16 10.25 -1.40
CA LEU A 20 -2.49 8.84 -1.21
C LEU A 20 -1.23 8.03 -0.83
N ASP A 21 -0.11 8.23 -1.53
CA ASP A 21 1.13 7.49 -1.29
C ASP A 21 1.69 7.82 0.12
N GLU A 22 1.63 9.08 0.55
CA GLU A 22 1.97 9.48 1.92
C GLU A 22 1.05 8.86 2.98
N LYS A 23 -0.26 8.75 2.70
CA LYS A 23 -1.20 8.09 3.62
C LYS A 23 -0.85 6.62 3.78
N VAL A 24 -0.50 5.93 2.69
CA VAL A 24 -0.05 4.54 2.75
C VAL A 24 1.20 4.41 3.62
N ASP A 25 2.22 5.25 3.39
CA ASP A 25 3.44 5.20 4.20
C ASP A 25 3.17 5.43 5.69
N LYS A 26 2.31 6.41 6.03
CA LYS A 26 1.91 6.70 7.41
C LYS A 26 1.17 5.52 8.05
N ILE A 27 0.27 4.86 7.32
CA ILE A 27 -0.42 3.66 7.81
C ILE A 27 0.60 2.56 8.08
N VAL A 28 1.43 2.22 7.10
CA VAL A 28 2.41 1.12 7.22
C VAL A 28 3.38 1.37 8.38
N ASN A 29 3.91 2.58 8.51
CA ASN A 29 4.79 2.94 9.63
C ASN A 29 4.09 2.79 10.97
N LYS A 30 2.83 3.25 11.07
CA LYS A 30 2.06 3.12 12.30
C LYS A 30 1.77 1.65 12.64
N LEU A 31 1.41 0.84 11.66
CA LEU A 31 1.18 -0.60 11.88
C LEU A 31 2.47 -1.31 12.31
N HIS A 32 3.60 -0.92 11.74
CA HIS A 32 4.91 -1.44 12.13
C HIS A 32 5.24 -1.10 13.60
N GLU A 33 4.95 0.10 14.07
CA GLU A 33 5.10 0.50 15.47
C GLU A 33 4.15 -0.25 16.42
N GLU A 34 2.93 -0.55 15.96
CA GLU A 34 1.87 -1.17 16.76
C GLU A 34 1.91 -2.71 16.71
N HIS A 35 2.83 -3.30 15.95
CA HIS A 35 2.94 -4.74 15.70
C HIS A 35 2.97 -5.56 16.99
N SER A 36 3.95 -5.32 17.87
CA SER A 36 4.07 -6.05 19.15
C SER A 36 2.85 -5.83 20.06
N ARG A 37 2.30 -4.61 20.06
CA ARG A 37 1.17 -4.25 20.92
C ARG A 37 -0.10 -4.97 20.52
N ALA A 38 -0.32 -5.16 19.21
CA ALA A 38 -1.43 -5.95 18.70
C ALA A 38 -1.39 -7.37 19.26
N PHE A 39 -0.22 -8.02 19.22
CA PHE A 39 -0.04 -9.36 19.79
C PHE A 39 -0.29 -9.40 21.29
N LEU A 40 0.29 -8.48 22.06
CA LEU A 40 0.14 -8.47 23.52
C LEU A 40 -1.32 -8.29 23.93
N LYS A 41 -2.04 -7.37 23.26
CA LYS A 41 -3.46 -7.12 23.51
C LYS A 41 -4.33 -8.31 23.14
N ALA A 42 -4.06 -8.95 21.99
CA ALA A 42 -4.78 -10.17 21.60
C ALA A 42 -4.49 -11.32 22.58
N SER A 43 -3.25 -11.43 23.08
CA SER A 43 -2.85 -12.47 24.04
C SER A 43 -3.56 -12.28 25.37
N GLU A 44 -3.60 -11.04 25.87
CA GLU A 44 -4.34 -10.67 27.07
C GLU A 44 -5.80 -11.11 27.01
N LYS A 45 -6.45 -10.93 25.86
CA LYS A 45 -7.87 -11.24 25.69
C LYS A 45 -8.20 -12.70 25.41
N VAL A 46 -7.35 -13.40 24.65
CA VAL A 46 -7.73 -14.69 24.04
C VAL A 46 -6.89 -15.85 24.54
N LEU A 47 -5.69 -15.58 25.08
CA LEU A 47 -4.70 -16.62 25.42
C LEU A 47 -4.52 -16.80 26.92
N HIS A 48 -5.51 -16.47 27.74
CA HIS A 48 -5.46 -16.75 29.17
C HIS A 48 -6.39 -17.91 29.53
N ASP A 49 -5.90 -18.82 30.35
CA ASP A 49 -6.72 -19.88 30.94
C ASP A 49 -7.67 -19.33 32.03
N LYS A 50 -8.41 -20.22 32.68
CA LYS A 50 -9.35 -19.85 33.75
C LYS A 50 -8.66 -19.30 35.00
N GLU A 51 -7.37 -19.54 35.15
CA GLU A 51 -6.55 -19.10 36.28
C GLU A 51 -5.81 -17.79 35.95
N GLY A 52 -5.94 -17.30 34.71
CA GLY A 52 -5.30 -16.07 34.24
C GLY A 52 -3.84 -16.27 33.81
N ASN A 53 -3.41 -17.50 33.54
CA ASN A 53 -2.07 -17.78 33.02
C ASN A 53 -2.08 -17.85 31.48
N PRO A 54 -1.01 -17.43 30.79
CA PRO A 54 -0.89 -17.58 29.35
C PRO A 54 -0.94 -19.06 28.91
N ASP A 55 -1.92 -19.41 28.07
CA ASP A 55 -2.10 -20.72 27.45
C ASP A 55 -2.05 -20.61 25.92
N TYR A 56 -0.88 -20.89 25.35
CA TYR A 56 -0.66 -20.88 23.89
C TYR A 56 -1.29 -22.09 23.20
N ASP A 57 -1.68 -23.14 23.93
CA ASP A 57 -2.36 -24.30 23.33
C ASP A 57 -3.79 -23.96 22.91
N LEU A 58 -4.36 -22.85 23.41
CA LEU A 58 -5.62 -22.31 22.92
C LEU A 58 -5.57 -22.03 21.41
N LEU A 59 -4.44 -21.60 20.86
CA LEU A 59 -4.29 -21.36 19.43
C LEU A 59 -4.42 -22.64 18.57
N LYS A 60 -4.33 -23.84 19.17
CA LYS A 60 -4.58 -25.11 18.46
C LYS A 60 -6.06 -25.26 18.10
N LYS A 61 -6.95 -24.54 18.79
CA LYS A 61 -8.39 -24.51 18.52
C LYS A 61 -8.69 -23.42 17.50
N ASP A 62 -9.33 -23.80 16.40
CA ASP A 62 -9.66 -22.89 15.28
C ASP A 62 -10.38 -21.61 15.74
N GLU A 63 -11.37 -21.74 16.63
CA GLU A 63 -12.14 -20.60 17.15
C GLU A 63 -11.27 -19.61 17.93
N HIS A 64 -10.33 -20.08 18.76
CA HIS A 64 -9.46 -19.21 19.53
C HIS A 64 -8.40 -18.55 18.62
N ARG A 65 -7.91 -19.30 17.61
CA ARG A 65 -7.00 -18.75 16.60
C ARG A 65 -7.67 -17.64 15.79
N ASP A 66 -8.90 -17.83 15.35
CA ASP A 66 -9.64 -16.81 14.60
C ASP A 66 -9.87 -15.56 15.46
N LYS A 67 -10.34 -15.70 16.71
CA LYS A 67 -10.50 -14.56 17.64
C LYS A 67 -9.18 -13.84 17.92
N PHE A 68 -8.08 -14.59 18.07
CA PHE A 68 -6.76 -14.01 18.31
C PHE A 68 -6.29 -13.18 17.10
N VAL A 69 -6.51 -13.67 15.88
CA VAL A 69 -6.22 -12.91 14.66
C VAL A 69 -7.10 -11.68 14.57
N ASP A 70 -8.41 -11.81 14.81
CA ASP A 70 -9.35 -10.71 14.73
C ASP A 70 -8.97 -9.59 15.70
N GLU A 71 -8.58 -9.90 16.94
CA GLU A 71 -8.12 -8.91 17.92
C GLU A 71 -6.83 -8.18 17.49
N MET A 72 -5.87 -8.88 16.87
CA MET A 72 -4.68 -8.24 16.30
C MET A 72 -5.06 -7.32 15.14
N VAL A 73 -5.91 -7.80 14.23
CA VAL A 73 -6.35 -7.04 13.06
C VAL A 73 -7.16 -5.81 13.46
N ASP A 74 -8.05 -5.93 14.44
CA ASP A 74 -8.82 -4.80 14.97
C ASP A 74 -7.92 -3.73 15.58
N HIS A 75 -6.84 -4.12 16.26
CA HIS A 75 -5.82 -3.18 16.73
C HIS A 75 -5.12 -2.45 15.58
N TYR A 76 -4.76 -3.16 14.51
CA TYR A 76 -4.24 -2.54 13.29
C TYR A 76 -5.25 -1.59 12.63
N LEU A 77 -6.52 -2.00 12.53
CA LEU A 77 -7.57 -1.17 11.94
C LEU A 77 -7.80 0.10 12.75
N SER A 78 -7.83 0.01 14.07
CA SER A 78 -7.93 1.18 14.95
C SER A 78 -6.77 2.14 14.71
N SER A 79 -5.54 1.61 14.63
CA SER A 79 -4.33 2.40 14.37
C SER A 79 -4.33 3.05 12.99
N ALA A 80 -4.77 2.34 11.94
CA ALA A 80 -4.91 2.88 10.59
C ALA A 80 -6.00 3.96 10.51
N LYS A 81 -7.14 3.78 11.19
CA LYS A 81 -8.22 4.78 11.28
C LYS A 81 -7.74 6.07 11.97
N GLN A 82 -6.91 5.96 13.01
CA GLN A 82 -6.28 7.11 13.66
C GLN A 82 -5.41 7.92 12.68
N VAL A 83 -4.58 7.24 11.87
CA VAL A 83 -3.76 7.90 10.84
C VAL A 83 -4.63 8.64 9.81
N LEU A 84 -5.75 8.03 9.43
CA LEU A 84 -6.70 8.62 8.48
C LEU A 84 -7.59 9.72 9.09
N GLY A 85 -7.50 9.97 10.40
CA GLY A 85 -8.34 10.94 11.08
C GLY A 85 -9.83 10.56 11.11
N ILE A 86 -10.14 9.27 10.95
CA ILE A 86 -11.52 8.75 10.98
C ILE A 86 -11.93 8.68 12.45
N LYS A 87 -12.63 9.72 12.91
CA LYS A 87 -13.22 9.71 14.25
C LYS A 87 -14.39 8.73 14.27
N GLU A 88 -14.46 7.87 15.28
CA GLU A 88 -15.58 6.91 15.45
C GLU A 88 -16.96 7.59 15.59
N LYS A 89 -17.00 8.90 15.89
CA LYS A 89 -18.23 9.65 16.20
C LYS A 89 -18.61 10.73 15.18
N GLU A 90 -17.72 11.13 14.27
CA GLU A 90 -18.00 12.17 13.28
C GLU A 90 -17.70 11.58 11.91
N GLY A 91 -18.77 11.22 11.19
CA GLY A 91 -18.67 10.58 9.88
C GLY A 91 -17.82 11.39 8.91
N PRO A 92 -16.83 10.78 8.22
CA PRO A 92 -16.08 11.48 7.17
C PRO A 92 -17.00 11.91 6.02
N SER A 93 -16.52 12.82 5.17
CA SER A 93 -17.21 13.13 3.91
C SER A 93 -17.42 11.84 3.10
N LYS A 94 -18.55 11.69 2.38
CA LYS A 94 -18.85 10.45 1.61
C LYS A 94 -17.71 9.99 0.68
N LYS A 95 -16.92 10.94 0.14
CA LYS A 95 -15.79 10.64 -0.77
C LYS A 95 -14.55 10.20 -0.01
N ASP A 96 -14.31 10.74 1.18
CA ASP A 96 -13.20 10.32 2.04
C ASP A 96 -13.49 9.01 2.75
N LEU A 97 -14.77 8.73 3.05
CA LEU A 97 -15.27 7.44 3.52
C LEU A 97 -14.90 6.33 2.53
N LEU A 98 -15.30 6.44 1.26
CA LEU A 98 -15.04 5.37 0.29
C LEU A 98 -13.54 5.08 0.09
N LYS A 99 -12.71 6.13 0.00
CA LYS A 99 -11.25 5.98 -0.11
C LYS A 99 -10.66 5.31 1.14
N SER A 100 -11.09 5.77 2.30
CA SER A 100 -10.62 5.24 3.57
C SER A 100 -11.07 3.81 3.80
N ASP A 101 -12.32 3.49 3.48
CA ASP A 101 -12.90 2.15 3.60
C ASP A 101 -12.12 1.16 2.74
N MET A 102 -11.77 1.50 1.49
CA MET A 102 -10.94 0.63 0.65
C MET A 102 -9.56 0.36 1.25
N LEU A 103 -8.88 1.38 1.80
CA LEU A 103 -7.58 1.21 2.47
C LEU A 103 -7.71 0.37 3.74
N ILE A 104 -8.74 0.58 4.55
CA ILE A 104 -9.03 -0.18 5.77
C ILE A 104 -9.34 -1.65 5.43
N HIS A 105 -10.13 -1.91 4.39
CA HIS A 105 -10.39 -3.27 3.89
C HIS A 105 -9.12 -3.94 3.37
N ALA A 106 -8.23 -3.20 2.71
CA ALA A 106 -6.94 -3.72 2.27
C ALA A 106 -6.07 -4.16 3.46
N VAL A 107 -6.03 -3.36 4.55
CA VAL A 107 -5.34 -3.75 5.80
C VAL A 107 -5.98 -5.00 6.40
N TYR A 108 -7.31 -5.01 6.58
CA TYR A 108 -8.03 -6.12 7.21
C TYR A 108 -7.74 -7.45 6.51
N ASN A 109 -7.99 -7.50 5.19
CA ASN A 109 -7.86 -8.73 4.42
C ASN A 109 -6.42 -9.24 4.40
N THR A 110 -5.46 -8.33 4.22
CA THR A 110 -4.05 -8.71 4.09
C THR A 110 -3.47 -9.15 5.42
N ALA A 111 -3.73 -8.39 6.49
CA ALA A 111 -3.24 -8.73 7.82
C ALA A 111 -3.87 -10.03 8.33
N SER A 112 -5.19 -10.20 8.18
CA SER A 112 -5.88 -11.42 8.59
C SER A 112 -5.31 -12.64 7.87
N ALA A 113 -5.17 -12.59 6.54
CA ALA A 113 -4.62 -13.70 5.76
C ALA A 113 -3.18 -14.06 6.17
N GLN A 114 -2.30 -13.06 6.30
CA GLN A 114 -0.90 -13.28 6.67
C GLN A 114 -0.74 -13.81 8.11
N LEU A 115 -1.54 -13.30 9.06
CA LEU A 115 -1.52 -13.76 10.46
C LEU A 115 -2.04 -15.20 10.58
N LYS A 116 -3.16 -15.53 9.93
CA LYS A 116 -3.68 -16.90 9.89
C LYS A 116 -2.65 -17.87 9.32
N GLN A 117 -2.02 -17.50 8.21
CA GLN A 117 -0.98 -18.31 7.58
C GLN A 117 0.23 -18.50 8.51
N ALA A 118 0.68 -17.46 9.19
CA ALA A 118 1.82 -17.52 10.09
C ALA A 118 1.56 -18.42 11.32
N ILE A 119 0.39 -18.28 11.95
CA ILE A 119 0.00 -19.13 13.08
C ILE A 119 -0.11 -20.60 12.62
N HIS A 120 -0.80 -20.83 11.50
CA HIS A 120 -0.96 -22.18 10.95
C HIS A 120 0.39 -22.85 10.68
N ARG A 121 1.29 -22.18 9.95
CA ARG A 121 2.62 -22.70 9.65
C ARG A 121 3.44 -23.00 10.91
N THR A 122 3.35 -22.16 11.93
CA THR A 122 4.06 -22.36 13.19
C THR A 122 3.58 -23.65 13.89
N HIS A 123 2.29 -23.93 13.81
CA HIS A 123 1.69 -25.13 14.40
C HIS A 123 2.01 -26.39 13.60
N GLU A 124 2.05 -26.34 12.27
CA GLU A 124 2.52 -27.45 11.43
C GLU A 124 3.96 -27.86 11.74
N GLN A 125 4.77 -26.91 12.21
CA GLN A 125 6.15 -27.14 12.67
C GLN A 125 6.23 -27.64 14.12
N GLY A 126 5.10 -27.88 14.80
CA GLY A 126 5.04 -28.33 16.19
C GLY A 126 5.45 -27.26 17.22
N SER A 127 5.47 -25.99 16.82
CA SER A 127 5.86 -24.87 17.68
C SER A 127 4.65 -24.01 18.08
N SER A 128 4.78 -23.27 19.19
CA SER A 128 3.78 -22.28 19.62
C SER A 128 4.02 -20.94 18.92
N TYR A 129 2.95 -20.25 18.53
CA TYR A 129 3.03 -18.89 17.98
C TYR A 129 3.23 -17.86 19.11
N THR A 130 4.49 -17.57 19.43
CA THR A 130 4.88 -16.62 20.47
C THR A 130 5.08 -15.20 19.92
N LEU A 131 5.31 -14.23 20.81
CA LEU A 131 5.68 -12.87 20.42
C LEU A 131 6.92 -12.86 19.51
N GLN A 132 7.92 -13.70 19.76
CA GLN A 132 9.11 -13.80 18.92
C GLN A 132 8.77 -14.24 17.49
N GLN A 133 7.86 -15.21 17.33
CA GLN A 133 7.40 -15.65 16.01
C GLN A 133 6.60 -14.56 15.31
N HIS A 134 5.75 -13.85 16.08
CA HIS A 134 5.01 -12.70 15.57
C HIS A 134 5.95 -11.58 15.09
N GLU A 135 6.98 -11.27 15.85
CA GLU A 135 8.01 -10.30 15.47
C GLU A 135 8.78 -10.72 14.22
N GLY A 136 9.07 -12.03 14.09
CA GLY A 136 9.74 -12.58 12.93
C GLY A 136 9.03 -12.32 11.59
N ILE A 137 7.70 -12.18 11.60
CA ILE A 137 6.92 -11.92 10.37
C ILE A 137 6.70 -10.42 10.08
N ARG A 138 7.11 -9.51 10.97
CA ARG A 138 6.77 -8.08 10.90
C ARG A 138 7.06 -7.48 9.53
N ASN A 139 8.30 -7.63 9.04
CA ASN A 139 8.72 -7.02 7.77
C ASN A 139 7.96 -7.59 6.57
N GLN A 140 7.72 -8.90 6.55
CA GLN A 140 6.96 -9.55 5.49
C GLN A 140 5.49 -9.08 5.49
N LEU A 141 4.87 -9.02 6.67
CA LEU A 141 3.51 -8.53 6.84
C LEU A 141 3.39 -7.08 6.37
N MET A 142 4.28 -6.19 6.85
CA MET A 142 4.24 -4.77 6.48
C MET A 142 4.50 -4.56 4.99
N LYS A 143 5.38 -5.37 4.37
CA LYS A 143 5.57 -5.36 2.92
C LYS A 143 4.28 -5.74 2.18
N ALA A 144 3.62 -6.84 2.57
CA ALA A 144 2.38 -7.29 1.94
C ALA A 144 1.25 -6.25 2.11
N VAL A 145 1.11 -5.67 3.31
CA VAL A 145 0.13 -4.62 3.59
C VAL A 145 0.41 -3.37 2.75
N ASN A 146 1.68 -2.95 2.65
CA ASN A 146 2.10 -1.81 1.83
C ASN A 146 1.76 -2.01 0.35
N GLU A 147 2.09 -3.19 -0.21
CA GLU A 147 1.75 -3.54 -1.59
C GLU A 147 0.24 -3.45 -1.82
N ARG A 148 -0.56 -4.06 -0.95
CA ARG A 148 -2.03 -4.04 -1.10
C ARG A 148 -2.63 -2.65 -0.95
N LEU A 149 -2.12 -1.85 -0.01
CA LEU A 149 -2.54 -0.47 0.18
C LEU A 149 -2.22 0.39 -1.05
N ARG A 150 -1.05 0.19 -1.66
CA ARG A 150 -0.63 0.90 -2.87
C ARG A 150 -1.52 0.54 -4.07
N ASP A 151 -1.88 -0.73 -4.23
CA ASP A 151 -2.84 -1.14 -5.26
C ASP A 151 -4.21 -0.47 -5.06
N SER A 152 -4.68 -0.45 -3.82
CA SER A 152 -5.95 0.21 -3.47
C SER A 152 -5.89 1.72 -3.72
N ALA A 153 -4.77 2.36 -3.40
CA ALA A 153 -4.54 3.78 -3.67
C ALA A 153 -4.50 4.08 -5.18
N ALA A 154 -3.83 3.22 -5.96
CA ALA A 154 -3.74 3.31 -7.42
C ALA A 154 -5.13 3.27 -8.08
N GLY A 155 -6.06 2.48 -7.53
CA GLY A 155 -7.46 2.41 -7.98
C GLY A 155 -8.22 3.75 -7.94
N HIS A 156 -7.73 4.76 -7.24
CA HIS A 156 -8.31 6.11 -7.24
C HIS A 156 -7.74 7.03 -8.34
N LEU A 157 -6.73 6.60 -9.07
CA LEU A 157 -6.16 7.30 -10.21
C LEU A 157 -6.80 6.80 -11.52
N LYS A 158 -6.74 7.61 -12.57
CA LYS A 158 -7.34 7.30 -13.86
C LYS A 158 -6.26 7.19 -14.93
N LYS A 159 -6.53 6.44 -15.99
CA LYS A 159 -5.62 6.32 -17.16
C LYS A 159 -5.22 7.69 -17.74
N GLU A 160 -6.11 8.68 -17.70
CA GLU A 160 -5.82 10.04 -18.17
C GLU A 160 -4.73 10.76 -17.34
N HIS A 161 -4.42 10.29 -16.13
CA HIS A 161 -3.41 10.89 -15.25
C HIS A 161 -1.97 10.45 -15.57
N ARG A 162 -1.76 9.47 -16.48
CA ARG A 162 -0.41 8.94 -16.80
C ARG A 162 0.58 10.04 -17.16
N LYS A 163 0.16 10.95 -18.04
CA LYS A 163 0.99 12.07 -18.50
C LYS A 163 1.44 12.94 -17.34
N ASP A 164 0.52 13.31 -16.45
CA ASP A 164 0.82 14.18 -15.30
C ASP A 164 1.79 13.52 -14.33
N LEU A 165 1.68 12.20 -14.12
CA LEU A 165 2.59 11.42 -13.27
C LEU A 165 4.00 11.32 -13.86
N VAL A 166 4.12 11.06 -15.17
CA VAL A 166 5.42 11.05 -15.86
C VAL A 166 6.07 12.44 -15.84
N LYS A 167 5.26 13.48 -16.03
CA LYS A 167 5.71 14.88 -15.93
C LYS A 167 6.22 15.23 -14.54
N TYR A 168 5.48 14.83 -13.50
CA TYR A 168 5.93 15.00 -12.13
C TYR A 168 7.30 14.36 -11.86
N ALA A 169 7.58 13.21 -12.49
CA ALA A 169 8.85 12.51 -12.39
C ALA A 169 9.96 13.05 -13.32
N HIS A 170 9.71 14.14 -14.07
CA HIS A 170 10.61 14.67 -15.10
C HIS A 170 11.02 13.65 -16.18
N GLY A 171 10.14 12.69 -16.47
CA GLY A 171 10.40 11.61 -17.43
C GLY A 171 10.04 11.91 -18.88
N GLU A 172 9.38 13.05 -19.17
CA GLU A 172 8.77 13.35 -20.48
C GLU A 172 9.76 13.29 -21.65
N GLU A 173 11.04 13.52 -21.42
CA GLU A 173 12.07 13.52 -22.48
C GLU A 173 12.38 12.12 -23.02
N PHE A 174 12.26 11.07 -22.18
CA PHE A 174 12.67 9.70 -22.52
C PHE A 174 11.59 8.64 -22.27
N ILE A 175 10.44 9.02 -21.72
CA ILE A 175 9.27 8.15 -21.51
C ILE A 175 8.11 8.60 -22.39
N ASP A 176 7.52 7.64 -23.10
CA ASP A 176 6.31 7.77 -23.91
C ASP A 176 5.09 7.31 -23.09
N HIS A 177 4.36 8.26 -22.51
CA HIS A 177 3.23 7.99 -21.61
C HIS A 177 2.01 7.35 -22.32
N GLU A 178 1.96 7.35 -23.65
CA GLU A 178 0.90 6.68 -24.41
C GLU A 178 1.14 5.18 -24.52
N LYS A 179 2.39 4.72 -24.37
CA LYS A 179 2.78 3.31 -24.45
C LYS A 179 2.85 2.60 -23.10
N MET A 180 2.52 3.29 -22.01
CA MET A 180 2.61 2.75 -20.66
C MET A 180 1.24 2.55 -20.00
N SER A 181 1.18 1.62 -19.06
CA SER A 181 0.03 1.43 -18.18
C SER A 181 -0.03 2.54 -17.12
N LEU A 182 -1.16 2.63 -16.40
CA LEU A 182 -1.24 3.55 -15.26
C LEU A 182 -0.30 3.12 -14.13
N ASP A 183 -0.20 1.82 -13.89
CA ASP A 183 0.63 1.26 -12.81
C ASP A 183 2.12 1.57 -13.05
N GLU A 184 2.59 1.47 -14.30
CA GLU A 184 3.95 1.86 -14.68
C GLU A 184 4.21 3.36 -14.44
N ALA A 185 3.22 4.22 -14.69
CA ALA A 185 3.33 5.65 -14.44
C ALA A 185 3.37 5.97 -12.93
N ILE A 186 2.58 5.24 -12.14
CA ILE A 186 2.59 5.33 -10.67
C ILE A 186 3.94 4.87 -10.13
N ASP A 187 4.50 3.78 -10.63
CA ASP A 187 5.81 3.27 -10.20
C ASP A 187 6.95 4.25 -10.50
N ILE A 188 6.90 4.91 -11.66
CA ILE A 188 7.85 5.98 -12.02
C ILE A 188 7.70 7.17 -11.08
N ALA A 189 6.47 7.68 -10.89
CA ALA A 189 6.21 8.81 -9.99
C ALA A 189 6.63 8.51 -8.55
N ARG A 190 6.40 7.28 -8.09
CA ARG A 190 6.82 6.81 -6.76
C ARG A 190 8.33 6.69 -6.65
N GLY A 191 8.99 6.11 -7.66
CA GLY A 191 10.45 6.04 -7.72
C GLY A 191 11.08 7.42 -7.61
N TYR A 192 10.53 8.39 -8.34
CA TYR A 192 10.95 9.79 -8.24
C TYR A 192 10.70 10.39 -6.84
N ARG A 193 9.52 10.19 -6.24
CA ARG A 193 9.22 10.71 -4.89
C ARG A 193 10.21 10.19 -3.84
N ILE A 194 10.63 8.92 -3.95
CA ILE A 194 11.53 8.27 -3.00
C ILE A 194 12.99 8.68 -3.24
N ALA A 195 13.44 8.69 -4.49
CA ALA A 195 14.86 8.88 -4.83
C ALA A 195 15.24 10.31 -5.25
N GLY A 196 14.26 11.16 -5.56
CA GLY A 196 14.46 12.52 -6.08
C GLY A 196 14.92 12.60 -7.53
N ALA A 197 15.20 11.47 -8.19
CA ALA A 197 15.58 11.41 -9.59
C ALA A 197 15.24 10.03 -10.19
N ILE A 198 14.99 10.01 -11.50
CA ILE A 198 14.87 8.79 -12.29
C ILE A 198 15.92 8.81 -13.42
N SER A 199 16.52 7.66 -13.72
CA SER A 199 17.57 7.56 -14.75
C SER A 199 17.03 6.93 -16.03
N PRO A 200 17.30 7.50 -17.22
CA PRO A 200 16.91 6.90 -18.50
C PRO A 200 17.33 5.43 -18.64
N LYS A 201 18.54 5.08 -18.15
CA LYS A 201 19.10 3.73 -18.19
C LYS A 201 18.21 2.68 -17.52
N GLN A 202 17.44 3.06 -16.49
CA GLN A 202 16.53 2.15 -15.80
C GLN A 202 15.34 1.71 -16.66
N TYR A 203 15.06 2.46 -17.73
CA TYR A 203 13.89 2.26 -18.58
C TYR A 203 14.22 1.87 -20.01
N GLU A 204 15.49 1.84 -20.44
CA GLU A 204 15.89 1.53 -21.83
C GLU A 204 15.31 0.22 -22.39
N ALA A 205 15.12 -0.79 -21.53
CA ALA A 205 14.53 -2.07 -21.91
C ALA A 205 12.99 -2.09 -21.93
N ARG A 206 12.32 -0.99 -21.55
CA ARG A 206 10.86 -0.89 -21.46
C ARG A 206 10.25 -0.43 -22.78
N LEU A 207 9.07 -0.95 -23.12
CA LEU A 207 8.35 -0.62 -24.36
C LEU A 207 7.98 0.87 -24.48
N PHE A 208 7.81 1.54 -23.34
CA PHE A 208 7.49 2.96 -23.27
C PHE A 208 8.73 3.87 -23.32
N TYR A 209 9.95 3.34 -23.45
CA TYR A 209 11.14 4.17 -23.59
C TYR A 209 11.23 4.78 -25.00
N LYS A 210 11.45 6.09 -25.07
CA LYS A 210 11.72 6.80 -26.31
C LYS A 210 13.16 6.51 -26.73
N LYS A 211 13.36 5.49 -27.56
CA LYS A 211 14.65 5.30 -28.24
C LYS A 211 14.96 6.59 -28.98
N LYS A 212 16.13 7.19 -28.72
CA LYS A 212 16.66 8.19 -29.63
C LYS A 212 16.83 7.47 -30.96
N GLU A 213 16.08 7.90 -31.98
CA GLU A 213 16.45 7.58 -33.34
C GLU A 213 17.90 8.07 -33.49
N GLU A 214 18.80 7.14 -33.79
CA GLU A 214 20.13 7.52 -34.26
C GLU A 214 19.88 8.40 -35.49
N GLN A 215 19.97 9.72 -35.31
CA GLN A 215 20.03 10.65 -36.41
C GLN A 215 21.12 10.12 -37.32
N GLY A 216 20.71 9.71 -38.52
CA GLY A 216 21.53 8.93 -39.42
C GLY A 216 22.93 9.50 -39.50
N SER A 217 23.91 8.59 -39.49
CA SER A 217 25.16 8.81 -40.20
C SER A 217 24.80 9.25 -41.63
N GLY A 218 24.67 10.56 -41.79
CA GLY A 218 24.71 11.24 -43.07
C GLY A 218 26.11 11.06 -43.62
N GLU A 219 26.41 9.85 -44.09
CA GLU A 219 27.49 9.66 -45.05
C GLU A 219 27.02 10.29 -46.35
N HIS A 220 27.36 11.57 -46.49
CA HIS A 220 27.63 12.22 -47.76
C HIS A 220 28.49 11.27 -48.62
N ARG A 221 27.85 10.47 -49.48
CA ARG A 221 28.50 10.00 -50.70
C ARG A 221 28.59 11.19 -51.65
N SER A 222 29.65 11.97 -51.49
CA SER A 222 30.13 12.87 -52.52
C SER A 222 30.49 12.04 -53.75
N HIS A 223 29.83 12.35 -54.87
CA HIS A 223 30.29 11.99 -56.19
C HIS A 223 31.74 12.43 -56.39
N HIS A 224 32.60 11.50 -56.80
CA HIS A 224 33.61 11.73 -57.83
C HIS A 224 34.02 10.41 -58.47
#